data_AF-A0A7C7L8A7-F1
#
_entry.id   AF-A0A7C7L8A7-F1
#
_cell.length_a   1.000
_cell.length_b   1.000
_cell.length_c   1.000
_cell.angle_alpha   90.00
_cell.angle_beta   90.00
_cell.angle_gamma   90.00
#
_symmetry.space_group_name_H-M   'P 1'
#
loop_
_entity.id
_entity.type
_entity.pdbx_description
1 polymer ?
#
loop_
_entity_poly.entity_id
_entity_poly.type
_entity_poly.pdbx_seq_one_letter_code
_entity_poly.pdbx_strand_id
1 'polypeptide(L)'
;IIGLGSFLLQKETFLQYLLGLLETIFFPSAPMHDGAVLIRGNQIFAAKCVLPMTTSTAVKSTYGTRHRAAMGLSEKSDAVVIIVSEETGDIGIAVEGVMHKPVAHNDVEPLLKKFLSAPANEQATEDTREQRGQV
;
A
#
# COMPACT_ATOMS: atom_id res chain seq x y z
N ILE A 1 30.33 24.32 7.36
CA ILE A 1 28.98 24.34 6.77
C ILE A 1 28.44 22.91 6.90
N ILE A 2 27.41 22.69 7.70
CA ILE A 2 26.79 21.37 7.85
C ILE A 2 26.08 21.09 6.52
N GLY A 3 26.46 20.01 5.83
CA GLY A 3 25.84 19.65 4.56
C GLY A 3 24.38 19.27 4.75
N LEU A 4 23.52 19.62 3.79
CA LEU A 4 22.08 19.29 3.81
C LEU A 4 21.82 17.80 4.08
N GLY A 5 22.72 16.91 3.65
CA GLY A 5 22.66 15.48 3.94
C GLY A 5 22.66 15.15 5.43
N SER A 6 23.45 15.86 6.25
CA SER A 6 23.49 15.68 7.71
C SER A 6 22.21 16.18 8.40
N PHE A 7 21.51 17.14 7.79
CA PHE A 7 20.25 17.68 8.29
C PHE A 7 19.06 16.76 7.97
N LEU A 8 19.09 16.09 6.82
CA LEU A 8 18.05 15.14 6.38
C LEU A 8 18.21 13.74 7.00
N LEU A 9 19.37 13.41 7.56
CA LEU A 9 19.69 12.09 8.12
C LEU A 9 19.10 11.83 9.52
N GLN A 10 18.42 12.80 10.12
CA GLN A 10 17.70 12.58 11.36
C GLN A 10 16.41 11.81 11.05
N LYS A 11 16.49 10.47 11.09
CA LYS A 11 15.38 9.54 10.79
C LYS A 11 14.07 9.90 11.51
N GLU A 12 14.18 10.40 12.73
CA GLU A 12 13.03 10.82 13.55
C GLU A 12 12.26 11.98 12.91
N THR A 13 12.97 12.96 12.36
CA THR A 13 12.38 14.12 11.67
C THR A 13 11.66 13.70 10.39
N PHE A 14 12.22 12.76 9.61
CA PHE A 14 11.62 12.29 8.37
C PHE A 14 10.29 11.56 8.58
N LEU A 15 10.21 10.69 9.58
CA LEU A 15 8.96 9.96 9.89
C LEU A 15 7.85 10.90 10.34
N GLN A 16 8.17 11.94 11.11
CA GLN A 16 7.19 12.92 11.56
C GLN A 16 6.58 13.72 10.41
N TYR A 17 7.37 14.09 9.39
CA TYR A 17 6.85 14.75 8.20
C TYR A 17 5.97 13.83 7.33
N LEU A 18 6.33 12.54 7.23
CA LEU A 18 5.54 11.58 6.47
C LEU A 18 4.16 11.33 7.10
N LEU A 19 4.09 11.27 8.44
CA LEU A 19 2.82 11.14 9.17
C LEU A 19 1.91 12.34 8.88
N GLY A 20 2.40 13.56 9.08
CA GLY A 20 1.63 14.78 8.80
C GLY A 20 1.21 14.89 7.33
N LEU A 21 2.02 14.37 6.40
CA LEU A 21 1.67 14.32 4.98
C LEU A 21 0.52 13.35 4.71
N LEU A 22 0.54 12.14 5.26
CA LEU A 22 -0.55 11.18 5.10
C LEU A 22 -1.85 11.69 5.73
N GLU A 23 -1.78 12.30 6.91
CA GLU A 23 -2.95 12.96 7.53
C GLU A 23 -3.51 14.06 6.63
N THR A 24 -2.65 14.90 6.06
CA THR A 24 -3.05 15.99 5.15
C THR A 24 -3.70 15.43 3.88
N ILE A 25 -3.16 14.36 3.31
CA ILE A 25 -3.71 13.75 2.09
C ILE A 25 -5.12 13.22 2.35
N PHE A 26 -5.33 12.48 3.44
CA PHE A 26 -6.63 11.87 3.75
C PHE A 26 -7.59 12.80 4.51
N PHE A 27 -7.22 14.05 4.76
CA PHE A 27 -8.10 15.02 5.40
C PHE A 27 -9.35 15.27 4.52
N PRO A 28 -10.58 15.11 5.01
CA PRO A 28 -11.79 15.09 4.17
C PRO A 28 -12.00 16.33 3.29
N SER A 29 -11.47 17.49 3.68
CA SER A 29 -11.58 18.72 2.88
C SER A 29 -10.42 18.92 1.89
N ALA A 30 -9.39 18.07 1.93
CA ALA A 30 -8.26 18.16 1.04
C ALA A 30 -8.63 17.66 -0.37
N PRO A 31 -8.16 18.29 -1.45
CA PRO A 31 -8.46 17.83 -2.81
C PRO A 31 -8.01 16.39 -3.12
N MET A 32 -7.08 15.84 -2.33
CA MET A 32 -6.45 14.53 -2.57
C MET A 32 -7.06 13.37 -1.77
N HIS A 33 -8.01 13.62 -0.87
CA HIS A 33 -8.50 12.63 0.09
C HIS A 33 -9.28 11.47 -0.54
N ASP A 34 -9.95 11.73 -1.66
CA ASP A 34 -10.79 10.76 -2.33
C ASP A 34 -9.98 9.96 -3.34
N GLY A 35 -9.41 8.86 -2.87
CA GLY A 35 -8.61 7.92 -3.65
C GLY A 35 -7.57 7.19 -2.80
N ALA A 36 -6.67 6.49 -3.46
CA ALA A 36 -5.58 5.77 -2.81
C ALA A 36 -4.26 6.53 -2.86
N VAL A 37 -3.41 6.24 -1.89
CA VAL A 37 -1.99 6.61 -1.88
C VAL A 37 -1.17 5.39 -2.26
N LEU A 38 -0.33 5.53 -3.29
CA LEU A 38 0.61 4.49 -3.71
C LEU A 38 1.97 4.77 -3.08
N ILE A 39 2.48 3.79 -2.34
CA ILE A 39 3.79 3.85 -1.69
C ILE A 39 4.68 2.79 -2.32
N ARG A 40 5.90 3.18 -2.71
CA ARG A 40 6.91 2.27 -3.24
C ARG A 40 8.24 2.55 -2.54
N GLY A 41 8.82 1.51 -1.94
CA GLY A 41 10.00 1.67 -1.09
C GLY A 41 9.72 2.63 0.07
N ASN A 42 10.48 3.71 0.17
CA ASN A 42 10.35 4.74 1.20
C ASN A 42 9.69 6.04 0.70
N GLN A 43 8.95 6.00 -0.41
CA GLN A 43 8.39 7.19 -1.04
C GLN A 43 6.90 7.01 -1.40
N ILE A 44 6.14 8.10 -1.24
CA ILE A 44 4.81 8.22 -1.84
C ILE A 44 5.01 8.49 -3.33
N PHE A 45 4.56 7.55 -4.17
CA PHE A 45 4.66 7.63 -5.62
C PHE A 45 3.53 8.47 -6.22
N ALA A 46 2.32 8.33 -5.67
CA ALA A 46 1.14 9.07 -6.10
C ALA A 46 0.07 9.09 -5.01
N ALA A 47 -0.85 10.06 -5.09
CA ALA A 47 -2.02 10.19 -4.24
C ALA A 47 -3.26 10.47 -5.11
N LYS A 48 -4.46 10.31 -4.53
CA LYS A 48 -5.75 10.39 -5.25
C LYS A 48 -5.85 9.38 -6.41
N CYS A 49 -5.24 8.21 -6.25
CA CYS A 49 -5.26 7.17 -7.26
C CYS A 49 -6.63 6.47 -7.29
N VAL A 50 -7.22 6.36 -8.47
CA VAL A 50 -8.40 5.52 -8.67
C VAL A 50 -7.95 4.08 -8.85
N LEU A 51 -8.43 3.19 -7.99
CA LEU A 51 -8.07 1.77 -8.02
C LEU A 51 -9.15 0.94 -8.73
N PRO A 52 -8.79 -0.21 -9.31
CA PRO A 52 -9.78 -1.16 -9.79
C PRO A 52 -10.61 -1.72 -8.62
N MET A 53 -11.92 -1.89 -8.82
CA MET A 53 -12.78 -2.57 -7.85
C MET A 53 -12.79 -4.07 -8.11
N THR A 54 -12.86 -4.87 -7.04
CA THR A 54 -13.15 -6.30 -7.17
C THR A 54 -14.55 -6.51 -7.74
N THR A 55 -14.69 -7.54 -8.59
CA THR A 55 -15.99 -8.04 -9.06
C THR A 55 -16.43 -9.31 -8.33
N SER A 56 -15.69 -9.73 -7.29
CA SER A 56 -16.02 -10.91 -6.50
C SER A 56 -17.36 -10.74 -5.79
N THR A 57 -18.22 -11.75 -5.90
CA THR A 57 -19.51 -11.81 -5.20
C THR A 57 -19.37 -12.28 -3.74
N ALA A 58 -18.18 -12.77 -3.35
CA ALA A 58 -17.89 -13.23 -1.99
C ALA A 58 -17.56 -12.08 -1.01
N VAL A 59 -17.72 -10.83 -1.44
CA VAL A 59 -17.46 -9.63 -0.64
C VAL A 59 -18.58 -9.42 0.39
N LYS A 60 -18.20 -9.15 1.65
CA LYS A 60 -19.18 -8.84 2.70
C LYS A 60 -20.01 -7.60 2.32
N SER A 61 -21.31 -7.65 2.58
CA SER A 61 -22.23 -6.53 2.30
C SER A 61 -21.86 -5.24 3.06
N THR A 62 -21.22 -5.36 4.23
CA THR A 62 -20.74 -4.24 5.05
C THR A 62 -19.50 -3.55 4.49
N TYR A 63 -18.86 -4.09 3.46
CA TYR A 63 -17.66 -3.49 2.89
C TYR A 63 -18.04 -2.37 1.92
N GLY A 64 -17.54 -1.17 2.21
CA GLY A 64 -17.68 0.01 1.35
C GLY A 64 -16.79 0.01 0.09
N THR A 65 -16.76 1.13 -0.62
CA THR A 65 -15.98 1.31 -1.86
C THR A 65 -14.48 1.14 -1.65
N ARG A 66 -13.91 1.70 -0.57
CA ARG A 66 -12.47 1.55 -0.24
C ARG A 66 -12.04 0.08 -0.07
N HIS A 67 -12.88 -0.73 0.57
CA HIS A 67 -12.62 -2.15 0.74
C HIS A 67 -12.63 -2.89 -0.61
N ARG A 68 -13.61 -2.60 -1.47
CA ARG A 68 -13.70 -3.16 -2.83
C ARG A 68 -12.52 -2.76 -3.70
N ALA A 69 -12.07 -1.51 -3.58
CA ALA A 69 -10.90 -0.95 -4.25
C ALA A 69 -9.62 -1.69 -3.85
N ALA A 70 -9.45 -1.90 -2.54
CA ALA A 70 -8.28 -2.58 -2.01
C ALA A 70 -8.18 -4.04 -2.44
N MET A 71 -9.30 -4.78 -2.38
CA MET A 71 -9.33 -6.15 -2.91
C MET A 71 -9.08 -6.17 -4.42
N GLY A 72 -9.72 -5.28 -5.18
CA GLY A 72 -9.55 -5.24 -6.64
C GLY A 72 -8.12 -4.92 -7.08
N LEU A 73 -7.40 -4.09 -6.31
CA LEU A 73 -5.97 -3.85 -6.55
C LEU A 73 -5.13 -5.07 -6.18
N SER A 74 -5.37 -5.68 -5.01
CA SER A 74 -4.58 -6.84 -4.56
C SER A 74 -4.90 -8.13 -5.31
N GLU A 75 -6.02 -8.22 -6.03
CA GLU A 75 -6.29 -9.31 -7.00
C GLU A 75 -5.39 -9.22 -8.23
N LYS A 76 -4.99 -8.00 -8.61
CA LYS A 76 -4.31 -7.69 -9.88
C LYS A 76 -2.83 -7.37 -9.69
N SER A 77 -2.33 -7.44 -8.47
CA SER A 77 -0.95 -7.12 -8.12
C SER A 77 -0.53 -7.83 -6.84
N ASP A 78 0.77 -7.83 -6.58
CA ASP A 78 1.40 -8.22 -5.33
C ASP A 78 1.28 -7.15 -4.22
N ALA A 79 0.49 -6.10 -4.45
CA ALA A 79 0.37 -4.99 -3.52
C ALA A 79 -0.31 -5.42 -2.21
N VAL A 80 0.29 -5.00 -1.09
CA VAL A 80 -0.33 -5.02 0.23
C VAL A 80 -1.10 -3.72 0.41
N VAL A 81 -2.41 -3.79 0.60
CA VAL A 81 -3.27 -2.61 0.72
C VAL A 81 -3.83 -2.49 2.13
N ILE A 82 -3.60 -1.36 2.78
CA ILE A 82 -4.18 -1.03 4.09
C ILE A 82 -5.38 -0.12 3.87
N ILE A 83 -6.45 -0.35 4.63
CA ILE A 83 -7.68 0.45 4.58
C ILE A 83 -8.11 0.78 6.00
N VAL A 84 -8.58 2.00 6.21
CA VAL A 84 -9.33 2.37 7.42
C VAL A 84 -10.79 2.58 7.01
N SER A 85 -11.69 1.85 7.68
CA SER A 85 -13.13 1.97 7.49
C SER A 85 -13.61 3.36 7.92
N GLU A 86 -14.27 4.10 7.03
CA GLU A 86 -14.89 5.39 7.38
C GLU A 86 -16.04 5.23 8.38
N GLU A 87 -16.72 4.08 8.35
CA GLU A 87 -17.91 3.82 9.14
C GLU A 87 -17.57 3.33 10.55
N THR A 88 -16.54 2.49 10.67
CA THR A 88 -16.22 1.79 11.93
C THR A 88 -14.87 2.18 12.52
N GLY A 89 -13.98 2.80 11.74
CA GLY A 89 -12.59 3.05 12.12
C GLY A 89 -11.69 1.80 12.08
N ASP A 90 -12.25 0.63 11.74
CA ASP A 90 -11.50 -0.62 11.68
C ASP A 90 -10.40 -0.58 10.62
N ILE A 91 -9.25 -1.16 10.95
CA ILE A 91 -8.11 -1.31 10.03
C ILE A 91 -8.23 -2.66 9.33
N GLY A 92 -8.36 -2.63 8.00
CA GLY A 92 -8.33 -3.80 7.12
C GLY A 92 -7.02 -3.90 6.35
N ILE A 93 -6.65 -5.12 5.97
CA ILE A 93 -5.52 -5.39 5.08
C ILE A 93 -6.02 -6.31 3.96
N ALA A 94 -5.79 -5.93 2.70
CA ALA A 94 -6.08 -6.73 1.52
C ALA A 94 -4.77 -7.18 0.84
N VAL A 95 -4.64 -8.49 0.62
CA VAL A 95 -3.48 -9.14 -0.04
C VAL A 95 -4.02 -10.27 -0.90
N GLU A 96 -3.51 -10.41 -2.13
CA GLU A 96 -3.90 -11.49 -3.06
C GLU A 96 -5.43 -11.63 -3.24
N GLY A 97 -6.13 -10.49 -3.27
CA GLY A 97 -7.59 -10.42 -3.38
C GLY A 97 -8.38 -10.81 -2.14
N VAL A 98 -7.73 -11.17 -1.04
CA VAL A 98 -8.38 -11.54 0.21
C VAL A 98 -8.35 -10.36 1.19
N MET A 99 -9.52 -10.01 1.72
CA MET A 99 -9.61 -9.07 2.85
C MET A 99 -9.42 -9.82 4.17
N HIS A 100 -8.32 -9.53 4.87
CA HIS A 100 -8.06 -10.04 6.20
C HIS A 100 -8.99 -9.38 7.23
N LYS A 101 -9.17 -10.05 8.38
CA LYS A 101 -10.01 -9.55 9.47
C LYS A 101 -9.47 -8.21 10.00
N PRO A 102 -10.33 -7.38 10.63
CA PRO A 102 -9.90 -6.18 11.31
C PRO A 102 -8.69 -6.44 12.20
N VAL A 103 -7.68 -5.59 12.03
CA VAL A 103 -6.38 -5.70 12.68
C VAL A 103 -6.37 -4.76 13.87
N ALA A 104 -5.99 -5.26 15.03
CA ALA A 104 -5.77 -4.40 16.19
C ALA A 104 -4.57 -3.47 15.92
N HIS A 105 -4.60 -2.24 16.43
CA HIS A 105 -3.53 -1.26 16.19
C HIS A 105 -2.11 -1.79 16.43
N ASN A 106 -1.93 -2.57 17.50
CA ASN A 106 -0.63 -3.16 17.86
C ASN A 106 -0.16 -4.24 16.87
N ASP A 107 -1.07 -4.83 16.10
CA ASP A 107 -0.79 -5.92 15.17
C ASP A 107 -0.56 -5.43 13.73
N VAL A 108 -0.82 -4.15 13.44
CA VAL A 108 -0.67 -3.58 12.09
C VAL A 108 0.78 -3.67 11.63
N GLU A 109 1.72 -3.15 12.42
CA GLU A 109 3.15 -3.16 12.07
C GLU A 109 3.71 -4.58 11.86
N PRO A 110 3.52 -5.55 12.79
CA PRO A 110 4.05 -6.90 12.57
C PRO A 110 3.41 -7.61 11.38
N LEU A 111 2.11 -7.39 11.12
CA LEU A 111 1.46 -7.97 9.93
C LEU A 111 1.98 -7.34 8.63
N LEU A 112 2.17 -6.03 8.59
CA LEU A 112 2.74 -5.38 7.40
C LEU A 112 4.16 -5.83 7.15
N LYS A 113 4.99 -5.93 8.19
CA LYS A 113 6.34 -6.51 8.07
C LYS A 113 6.26 -7.93 7.49
N LYS A 114 5.33 -8.76 7.96
CA LYS A 114 5.14 -10.11 7.43
C LYS A 114 4.78 -10.12 5.94
N PHE A 115 3.82 -9.29 5.52
CA PHE A 115 3.37 -9.26 4.12
C PHE A 115 4.38 -8.61 3.17
N LEU A 116 5.11 -7.58 3.63
CA LEU A 116 6.09 -6.86 2.82
C LEU A 116 7.48 -7.52 2.78
N SER A 117 7.81 -8.38 3.75
CA SER A 117 9.10 -9.10 3.78
C SER A 117 9.06 -10.44 3.03
N ALA A 118 7.94 -10.77 2.38
CA ALA A 118 7.92 -11.87 1.42
C ALA A 118 8.89 -11.52 0.28
N PRO A 119 9.86 -12.37 -0.06
CA PRO A 119 10.83 -12.05 -1.09
C PRO A 119 10.08 -11.89 -2.42
N ALA A 120 10.20 -10.71 -3.03
CA ALA A 120 9.90 -10.52 -4.44
C ALA A 120 10.72 -11.59 -5.20
N ASN A 121 10.03 -12.47 -5.91
CA ASN A 121 10.68 -13.52 -6.67
C ASN A 121 11.57 -12.87 -7.76
N GLU A 122 12.87 -12.78 -7.53
CA GLU A 122 13.88 -12.32 -8.49
C GLU A 122 14.13 -13.35 -9.63
N GLN A 123 13.44 -14.49 -9.65
CA GLN A 123 13.56 -15.47 -10.73
C GLN A 123 12.51 -15.23 -11.84
N ALA A 124 12.70 -14.19 -12.64
CA ALA A 124 11.98 -14.04 -13.91
C ALA A 124 12.76 -13.29 -15.02
N THR A 125 14.05 -12.99 -14.84
CA THR A 125 14.83 -12.23 -15.85
C THR A 125 16.03 -12.96 -16.46
N GLU A 126 16.33 -14.21 -16.10
CA GLU A 126 17.45 -14.94 -16.71
C GLU A 126 17.05 -15.80 -17.94
N ASP A 127 15.77 -16.13 -18.14
CA ASP A 127 15.35 -17.15 -19.12
C ASP A 127 15.05 -16.67 -20.55
N THR A 128 15.44 -15.46 -20.95
CA THR A 128 15.19 -14.98 -22.34
C THR A 128 16.46 -14.58 -23.11
N ARG A 129 17.67 -14.75 -22.56
CA ARG A 129 18.91 -14.42 -23.30
C ARG A 129 19.71 -15.59 -23.87
N GLU A 130 19.39 -16.84 -23.54
CA GLU A 130 20.17 -17.99 -24.04
C GLU A 130 19.60 -18.70 -25.29
N GLN A 131 18.40 -18.37 -25.77
CA GLN A 131 17.83 -19.03 -26.96
C GLN A 131 17.93 -18.25 -28.28
N ARG A 132 18.77 -17.20 -28.36
CA ARG A 132 18.94 -16.41 -29.60
C ARG A 132 20.35 -16.44 -30.19
N GLY A 133 21.15 -17.45 -29.82
CA GLY A 133 22.53 -17.63 -30.26
C GLY A 133 22.81 -18.92 -31.04
N GLN A 134 21.80 -19.59 -31.60
CA GLN A 134 22.03 -20.81 -32.39
C GLN A 134 21.01 -21.00 -33.52
N VAL A 135 21.17 -20.21 -34.59
CA VAL A 135 20.87 -20.59 -35.99
C VAL A 135 21.89 -19.91 -36.89
#